data_AF-A0A814E7D7-F1
#
_entry.id   AF-A0A814E7D7-F1
#
_cell.length_a   1.000
_cell.length_b   1.000
_cell.length_c   1.000
_cell.angle_alpha   90.00
_cell.angle_beta   90.00
_cell.angle_gamma   90.00
#
_symmetry.space_group_name_H-M   'P 1'
#
loop_
_entity.id
_entity.type
_entity.pdbx_description
1 polymer ?
#
loop_
_entity_poly.entity_id
_entity_poly.type
_entity_poly.pdbx_seq_one_letter_code
_entity_poly.pdbx_strand_id
1 'polypeptide(L)'
;MLNKRTCNELIDDNDKQIKEPTIVGEIRVGRRLYEKGFWDPMVPGYKNIVVLMPGSPIQTDELNYGMLGPYSLKNDREQIMENVWQFSRIWKQVPKTTQYYPRKRHIITWNHSAEIHMNDNQELTNAYWNWREKGMNNKYFVRWPTGGKNMEEIQFAFRSEDVQPHTTIIPNDYRLSYIESRKKIYLPVYTSLVKKHPKFQELVNYHRSGENLLIIEVDGPHEESLPYYKNKYDVNDTFIENHTMLMTLENNKIMINDDKHPWGHGYALAMAVANVDENEQWI
;
A
#
# COMPACT_ATOMS: atom_id res chain seq x y z
N MET A 1 -47.04 41.02 -29.59
CA MET A 1 -47.26 39.71 -30.24
C MET A 1 -46.48 38.68 -29.45
N LEU A 2 -47.20 37.81 -28.72
CA LEU A 2 -46.65 36.70 -27.97
C LEU A 2 -46.25 35.58 -28.95
N ASN A 3 -45.09 34.96 -28.73
CA ASN A 3 -44.86 33.60 -29.20
C ASN A 3 -44.25 32.78 -28.07
N LYS A 4 -45.10 32.01 -27.39
CA LYS A 4 -44.74 30.99 -26.41
C LYS A 4 -44.27 29.75 -27.19
N ARG A 5 -43.05 29.29 -26.94
CA ARG A 5 -42.67 27.90 -27.18
C ARG A 5 -42.44 27.22 -25.84
N THR A 6 -43.44 26.46 -25.42
CA THR A 6 -43.36 25.43 -24.39
C THR A 6 -42.72 24.19 -25.01
N CYS A 7 -41.51 23.84 -24.57
CA CYS A 7 -41.05 22.45 -24.63
C CYS A 7 -41.25 21.87 -23.23
N ASN A 8 -42.33 21.12 -23.09
CA ASN A 8 -42.49 20.15 -22.01
C ASN A 8 -41.59 18.97 -22.37
N GLU A 9 -40.41 18.88 -21.75
CA GLU A 9 -39.74 17.60 -21.64
C GLU A 9 -40.44 16.81 -20.52
N LEU A 10 -41.07 15.72 -20.94
CA LEU A 10 -41.59 14.69 -20.06
C LEU A 10 -40.40 14.05 -19.35
N ILE A 11 -40.17 14.44 -18.09
CA ILE A 11 -39.34 13.67 -17.18
C ILE A 11 -40.13 12.39 -16.90
N ASP A 12 -39.64 11.28 -17.42
CA ASP A 12 -40.15 9.94 -17.12
C ASP A 12 -39.80 9.63 -15.66
N ASP A 13 -40.79 9.82 -14.78
CA ASP A 13 -40.72 9.63 -13.32
C ASP A 13 -40.78 8.13 -12.93
N ASN A 14 -40.51 7.23 -13.88
CA ASN A 14 -40.54 5.80 -13.67
C ASN A 14 -39.21 5.29 -13.09
N ASP A 15 -39.32 4.84 -11.84
CA ASP A 15 -38.50 3.80 -11.24
C ASP A 15 -37.13 4.22 -10.67
N LYS A 16 -37.13 5.26 -9.81
CA LYS A 16 -36.19 5.27 -8.68
C LYS A 16 -36.59 4.18 -7.68
N GLN A 17 -36.39 2.92 -8.04
CA GLN A 17 -36.40 1.84 -7.06
C GLN A 17 -35.40 2.20 -5.98
N ILE A 18 -35.91 2.45 -4.78
CA ILE A 18 -35.09 2.61 -3.58
C ILE A 18 -34.40 1.25 -3.42
N LYS A 19 -33.15 1.15 -3.88
CA LYS A 19 -32.33 -0.03 -3.62
C LYS A 19 -32.24 -0.14 -2.10
N GLU A 20 -32.73 -1.24 -1.56
CA GLU A 20 -32.52 -1.54 -0.15
C GLU A 20 -31.02 -1.46 0.15
N PRO A 21 -30.63 -0.90 1.32
CA PRO A 21 -29.22 -0.77 1.68
C PRO A 21 -28.59 -2.16 1.61
N THR A 22 -27.60 -2.31 0.73
CA THR A 22 -26.86 -3.56 0.60
C THR A 22 -26.08 -3.76 1.90
N ILE A 23 -26.37 -4.85 2.61
CA ILE A 23 -25.60 -5.21 3.81
C ILE A 23 -24.19 -5.55 3.35
N VAL A 24 -23.21 -4.77 3.81
CA VAL A 24 -21.79 -5.02 3.60
C VAL A 24 -21.13 -5.30 4.95
N GLY A 25 -20.16 -6.20 4.97
CA GLY A 25 -19.43 -6.56 6.19
C GLY A 25 -18.48 -5.44 6.62
N GLU A 26 -18.04 -5.45 7.86
CA GLU A 26 -17.03 -4.52 8.36
C GLU A 26 -15.62 -4.96 7.97
N ILE A 27 -14.68 -4.02 7.88
CA ILE A 27 -13.26 -4.33 7.65
C ILE A 27 -12.45 -3.77 8.82
N ARG A 28 -11.55 -4.60 9.37
CA ARG A 28 -10.51 -4.18 10.32
C ARG A 28 -9.13 -4.41 9.72
N VAL A 29 -8.18 -3.55 10.07
CA VAL A 29 -6.75 -3.77 9.80
C VAL A 29 -6.08 -4.17 11.11
N GLY A 30 -5.29 -5.23 11.09
CA GLY A 30 -4.58 -5.78 12.25
C GLY A 30 -3.07 -5.85 12.04
N ARG A 31 -2.33 -5.77 13.15
CA ARG A 31 -0.87 -5.86 13.15
C ARG A 31 -0.39 -7.20 13.68
N ARG A 32 0.44 -7.90 12.90
CA ARG A 32 1.21 -9.05 13.36
C ARG A 32 2.38 -8.59 14.24
N LEU A 33 2.52 -9.20 15.41
CA LEU A 33 3.63 -8.97 16.34
C LEU A 33 4.68 -10.08 16.29
N TYR A 34 5.93 -9.76 16.65
CA TYR A 34 7.08 -10.70 16.63
C TYR A 34 7.87 -10.69 17.95
N GLU A 35 7.26 -11.00 19.09
CA GLU A 35 7.95 -10.89 20.39
C GLU A 35 8.58 -12.21 20.87
N LYS A 36 8.00 -13.37 20.56
CA LYS A 36 8.55 -14.73 20.83
C LYS A 36 8.02 -15.76 19.82
N GLY A 37 8.11 -15.42 18.54
CA GLY A 37 7.41 -16.12 17.47
C GLY A 37 6.68 -15.09 16.61
N PHE A 38 5.47 -15.40 16.17
CA PHE A 38 4.55 -14.40 15.68
C PHE A 38 3.25 -14.50 16.48
N TRP A 39 2.49 -13.42 16.52
CA TRP A 39 1.13 -13.40 17.01
C TRP A 39 0.27 -12.58 16.06
N ASP A 40 -0.88 -13.13 15.69
CA ASP A 40 -1.89 -12.47 14.86
C ASP A 40 -3.08 -12.11 15.73
N PRO A 41 -3.64 -10.89 15.59
CA PRO A 41 -4.87 -10.54 16.29
C PRO A 41 -6.04 -11.37 15.77
N MET A 42 -7.01 -11.59 16.64
CA MET A 42 -8.28 -12.24 16.32
C MET A 42 -9.41 -11.38 16.84
N VAL A 43 -10.48 -11.24 16.05
CA VAL A 43 -11.70 -10.52 16.43
C VAL A 43 -12.89 -11.45 16.20
N PRO A 44 -13.74 -11.72 17.21
CA PRO A 44 -14.90 -12.58 17.05
C PRO A 44 -15.80 -12.14 15.88
N GLY A 45 -16.21 -13.09 15.04
CA GLY A 45 -17.05 -12.81 13.87
C GLY A 45 -16.30 -12.22 12.67
N TYR A 46 -14.97 -12.07 12.73
CA TYR A 46 -14.15 -11.62 11.61
C TYR A 46 -13.38 -12.79 10.98
N LYS A 47 -13.33 -12.78 9.65
CA LYS A 47 -12.48 -13.68 8.86
C LYS A 47 -11.07 -13.11 8.72
N ASN A 48 -10.08 -13.86 9.17
CA ASN A 48 -8.67 -13.44 9.09
C ASN A 48 -8.13 -13.55 7.66
N ILE A 49 -7.63 -12.43 7.14
CA ILE A 49 -7.00 -12.28 5.82
C ILE A 49 -5.53 -11.93 6.03
N VAL A 50 -4.65 -12.93 6.04
CA VAL A 50 -3.22 -12.72 6.31
C VAL A 50 -2.48 -12.38 5.01
N VAL A 51 -2.05 -11.13 4.89
CA VAL A 51 -1.39 -10.61 3.68
C VAL A 51 0.08 -10.35 4.00
N LEU A 52 0.89 -11.38 3.88
CA LEU A 52 2.33 -11.32 4.20
C LEU A 52 3.15 -11.87 3.04
N MET A 53 4.47 -11.69 3.13
CA MET A 53 5.41 -12.26 2.16
C MET A 53 5.17 -13.78 1.99
N PRO A 54 5.16 -14.29 0.74
CA PRO A 54 5.03 -15.72 0.47
C PRO A 54 6.01 -16.57 1.28
N GLY A 55 5.53 -17.68 1.84
CA GLY A 55 6.34 -18.56 2.70
C GLY A 55 6.42 -18.09 4.16
N SER A 56 5.54 -17.18 4.58
CA SER A 56 5.29 -16.93 6.00
C SER A 56 4.70 -18.20 6.67
N PRO A 57 5.06 -18.54 7.92
CA PRO A 57 4.87 -19.88 8.48
C PRO A 57 3.41 -20.30 8.76
N ILE A 58 2.43 -19.42 8.58
CA ILE A 58 1.00 -19.67 8.93
C ILE A 58 0.12 -19.84 7.69
N GLN A 59 0.71 -19.97 6.52
CA GLN A 59 -0.10 -20.08 5.32
C GLN A 59 -0.60 -21.53 5.18
N THR A 60 -1.69 -21.87 5.88
CA THR A 60 -2.62 -22.88 5.34
C THR A 60 -3.19 -22.30 4.05
N ASP A 61 -3.43 -23.14 3.05
CA ASP A 61 -3.82 -22.67 1.71
C ASP A 61 -5.10 -21.81 1.72
N GLU A 62 -5.98 -22.02 2.70
CA GLU A 62 -7.25 -21.30 2.87
C GLU A 62 -7.12 -19.88 3.44
N LEU A 63 -6.06 -19.60 4.21
CA LEU A 63 -5.82 -18.30 4.87
C LEU A 63 -4.71 -17.49 4.17
N ASN A 64 -4.11 -18.05 3.14
CA ASN A 64 -2.96 -17.46 2.48
C ASN A 64 -3.36 -16.43 1.41
N TYR A 65 -3.40 -15.17 1.81
CA TYR A 65 -3.55 -14.04 0.89
C TYR A 65 -2.20 -13.38 0.56
N GLY A 66 -1.07 -14.05 0.80
CA GLY A 66 0.26 -13.53 0.50
C GLY A 66 0.53 -13.23 -0.99
N MET A 67 -0.26 -13.82 -1.88
CA MET A 67 -0.25 -13.49 -3.31
C MET A 67 -0.84 -12.10 -3.63
N LEU A 68 -1.65 -11.54 -2.73
CA LEU A 68 -2.08 -10.15 -2.78
C LEU A 68 -1.03 -9.20 -2.19
N GLY A 69 0.07 -9.72 -1.65
CA GLY A 69 1.16 -8.89 -1.14
C GLY A 69 2.00 -8.26 -2.27
N PRO A 70 2.68 -7.13 -1.99
CA PRO A 70 3.49 -6.40 -2.97
C PRO A 70 4.66 -7.22 -3.55
N TYR A 71 5.02 -8.31 -2.88
CA TYR A 71 6.09 -9.24 -3.29
C TYR A 71 5.70 -10.18 -4.43
N SER A 72 4.40 -10.33 -4.69
CA SER A 72 3.84 -11.28 -5.66
C SER A 72 3.17 -10.59 -6.84
N LEU A 73 2.66 -9.37 -6.62
CA LEU A 73 2.00 -8.58 -7.66
C LEU A 73 3.01 -8.06 -8.68
N LYS A 74 2.63 -8.10 -9.95
CA LYS A 74 3.42 -7.58 -11.07
C LYS A 74 2.59 -6.69 -11.97
N ASN A 75 3.22 -5.67 -12.54
CA ASN A 75 2.61 -4.84 -13.57
C ASN A 75 2.71 -5.50 -14.96
N ASP A 76 2.16 -4.84 -15.98
CA ASP A 76 2.14 -5.34 -17.36
C ASP A 76 3.54 -5.40 -18.01
N ARG A 77 4.58 -4.86 -17.34
CA ARG A 77 6.00 -4.98 -17.71
C ARG A 77 6.72 -6.10 -16.95
N GLU A 78 5.98 -6.98 -16.28
CA GLU A 78 6.50 -8.04 -15.40
C GLU A 78 7.33 -7.54 -14.21
N GLN A 79 7.26 -6.24 -13.88
CA GLN A 79 7.98 -5.67 -12.74
C GLN A 79 7.20 -5.94 -11.46
N ILE A 80 7.89 -6.48 -10.45
CA ILE A 80 7.30 -6.75 -9.14
C ILE A 80 6.97 -5.42 -8.45
N MET A 81 5.77 -5.31 -7.87
CA MET A 81 5.29 -4.08 -7.24
C MET A 81 6.26 -3.54 -6.18
N GLU A 82 6.78 -4.42 -5.32
CA GLU A 82 7.80 -4.07 -4.32
C GLU A 82 9.03 -3.41 -4.97
N ASN A 83 9.48 -3.88 -6.13
CA ASN A 83 10.62 -3.27 -6.83
C ASN A 83 10.24 -1.90 -7.41
N VAL A 84 9.06 -1.77 -8.02
CA VAL A 84 8.58 -0.47 -8.52
C VAL A 84 8.57 0.57 -7.40
N TRP A 85 8.07 0.20 -6.22
CA TRP A 85 8.09 1.07 -5.05
C TRP A 85 9.52 1.39 -4.57
N GLN A 86 10.32 0.37 -4.28
CA GLN A 86 11.61 0.55 -3.60
C GLN A 86 12.60 1.34 -4.46
N PHE A 87 12.60 1.12 -5.78
CA PHE A 87 13.48 1.79 -6.74
C PHE A 87 12.90 3.11 -7.28
N SER A 88 11.71 3.55 -6.85
CA SER A 88 11.22 4.92 -7.08
C SER A 88 11.87 5.98 -6.18
N ARG A 89 12.62 5.53 -5.17
CA ARG A 89 13.19 6.38 -4.11
C ARG A 89 14.66 6.70 -4.39
N ILE A 90 15.11 7.82 -3.87
CA ILE A 90 16.46 8.35 -4.03
C ILE A 90 17.20 8.26 -2.70
N TRP A 91 18.42 7.74 -2.75
CA TRP A 91 19.43 7.91 -1.71
C TRP A 91 20.52 8.79 -2.29
N LYS A 92 21.24 9.55 -1.47
CA LYS A 92 22.43 10.26 -1.95
C LYS A 92 23.55 9.28 -2.31
N GLN A 93 23.76 8.30 -1.43
CA GLN A 93 24.76 7.26 -1.56
C GLN A 93 24.11 5.90 -1.31
N VAL A 94 24.46 4.92 -2.16
CA VAL A 94 24.07 3.53 -1.95
C VAL A 94 25.31 2.74 -1.51
N PRO A 95 25.29 2.09 -0.34
CA PRO A 95 26.39 1.23 0.06
C PRO A 95 26.36 -0.09 -0.71
N LYS A 96 27.49 -0.81 -0.72
CA LYS A 96 27.53 -2.19 -1.21
C LYS A 96 26.53 -3.01 -0.41
N THR A 97 25.67 -3.75 -1.09
CA THR A 97 24.65 -4.58 -0.44
C THR A 97 24.51 -5.94 -1.12
N THR A 98 24.19 -6.95 -0.31
CA THR A 98 23.81 -8.27 -0.77
C THR A 98 22.63 -8.74 0.06
N GLN A 99 21.52 -9.06 -0.60
CA GLN A 99 20.33 -9.61 0.04
C GLN A 99 20.09 -11.03 -0.44
N TYR A 100 19.54 -11.83 0.47
CA TYR A 100 19.25 -13.24 0.25
C TYR A 100 17.75 -13.49 0.41
N TYR A 101 17.25 -14.50 -0.30
CA TYR A 101 15.89 -14.98 -0.09
C TYR A 101 15.75 -15.52 1.34
N PRO A 102 14.73 -15.12 2.12
CA PRO A 102 14.63 -15.54 3.51
C PRO A 102 14.48 -17.06 3.68
N ARG A 103 15.14 -17.58 4.73
CA ARG A 103 14.89 -18.84 5.46
C ARG A 103 15.49 -20.17 4.97
N LYS A 104 15.68 -20.48 3.68
CA LYS A 104 16.18 -21.84 3.32
C LYS A 104 17.06 -21.96 2.07
N ARG A 105 17.17 -20.90 1.28
CA ARG A 105 17.91 -20.95 0.02
C ARG A 105 18.83 -19.74 0.02
N HIS A 106 20.15 -19.95 0.00
CA HIS A 106 21.16 -18.89 -0.15
C HIS A 106 21.13 -18.29 -1.57
N ILE A 107 19.93 -18.02 -2.09
CA ILE A 107 19.72 -17.36 -3.38
C ILE A 107 19.89 -15.87 -3.12
N ILE A 108 20.88 -15.28 -3.78
CA ILE A 108 21.07 -13.84 -3.81
C ILE A 108 19.92 -13.23 -4.63
N THR A 109 19.07 -12.44 -3.98
CA THR A 109 17.97 -11.72 -4.64
C THR A 109 18.43 -10.34 -5.13
N TRP A 110 19.42 -9.76 -4.46
CA TRP A 110 19.99 -8.47 -4.81
C TRP A 110 21.48 -8.45 -4.49
N ASN A 111 22.30 -8.01 -5.43
CA ASN A 111 23.72 -7.73 -5.20
C ASN A 111 24.10 -6.48 -6.00
N HIS A 112 24.61 -5.48 -5.29
CA HIS A 112 24.95 -4.20 -5.88
C HIS A 112 26.17 -3.57 -5.19
N SER A 113 27.04 -2.97 -5.99
CA SER A 113 28.23 -2.25 -5.52
C SER A 113 27.86 -0.91 -4.88
N ALA A 114 28.79 -0.32 -4.14
CA ALA A 114 28.59 1.03 -3.62
C ALA A 114 28.69 2.06 -4.76
N GLU A 115 27.86 3.10 -4.71
CA GLU A 115 27.85 4.18 -5.71
C GLU A 115 27.18 5.46 -5.17
N ILE A 116 27.35 6.56 -5.91
CA ILE A 116 26.76 7.87 -5.60
C ILE A 116 25.62 8.11 -6.59
N HIS A 117 24.42 8.32 -6.08
CA HIS A 117 23.21 8.55 -6.87
C HIS A 117 22.90 10.02 -7.05
N MET A 118 23.31 10.86 -6.11
CA MET A 118 23.10 12.30 -6.15
C MET A 118 24.36 13.04 -5.69
N ASN A 119 24.83 13.99 -6.49
CA ASN A 119 26.02 14.78 -6.17
C ASN A 119 25.69 15.93 -5.17
N ASP A 120 26.69 16.74 -4.83
CA ASP A 120 26.51 17.86 -3.89
C ASP A 120 25.67 19.01 -4.45
N ASN A 121 25.50 19.09 -5.78
CA ASN A 121 24.59 20.01 -6.46
C ASN A 121 23.15 19.48 -6.54
N GLN A 122 22.87 18.35 -5.87
CA GLN A 122 21.58 17.64 -5.92
C GLN A 122 21.19 17.14 -7.32
N GLU A 123 22.17 16.89 -8.19
CA GLU A 123 21.96 16.29 -9.50
C GLU A 123 22.09 14.78 -9.42
N LEU A 124 21.13 14.07 -10.00
CA LEU A 124 21.16 12.63 -10.17
C LEU A 124 22.27 12.22 -11.14
N THR A 125 22.99 11.17 -10.77
CA THR A 125 24.06 10.60 -11.59
C THR A 125 23.50 9.52 -12.52
N ASN A 126 24.27 9.13 -13.54
CA ASN A 126 23.94 7.96 -14.36
C ASN A 126 23.90 6.65 -13.54
N ALA A 127 24.62 6.58 -12.42
CA ALA A 127 24.59 5.42 -11.55
C ALA A 127 23.19 5.20 -10.95
N TYR A 128 22.48 6.27 -10.57
CA TYR A 128 21.10 6.17 -10.12
C TYR A 128 20.19 5.53 -11.18
N TRP A 129 20.25 6.03 -12.42
CA TRP A 129 19.36 5.55 -13.49
C TRP A 129 19.62 4.07 -13.83
N ASN A 130 20.89 3.66 -13.90
CA ASN A 130 21.27 2.26 -14.10
C ASN A 130 20.81 1.37 -12.94
N TRP A 131 20.95 1.84 -11.69
CA TRP A 131 20.50 1.15 -10.49
C TRP A 131 18.99 0.97 -10.46
N ARG A 132 18.25 2.05 -10.76
CA ARG A 132 16.79 2.07 -10.82
C ARG A 132 16.28 1.07 -11.84
N GLU A 133 16.81 1.09 -13.06
CA GLU A 133 16.42 0.18 -14.13
C GLU A 133 16.72 -1.29 -13.77
N LYS A 134 17.94 -1.57 -13.30
CA LYS A 134 18.35 -2.91 -12.82
C LYS A 134 17.42 -3.41 -11.71
N GLY A 135 17.05 -2.52 -10.80
CA GLY A 135 16.21 -2.82 -9.66
C GLY A 135 14.76 -3.11 -10.00
N MET A 136 14.14 -2.23 -10.78
CA MET A 136 12.75 -2.40 -11.22
C MET A 136 12.55 -3.68 -12.03
N ASN A 137 13.55 -4.06 -12.82
CA ASN A 137 13.54 -5.28 -13.64
C ASN A 137 14.16 -6.50 -12.93
N ASN A 138 14.42 -6.43 -11.62
CA ASN A 138 14.94 -7.58 -10.88
C ASN A 138 13.88 -8.70 -10.81
N LYS A 139 14.31 -9.94 -11.09
CA LYS A 139 13.46 -11.14 -11.05
C LYS A 139 12.87 -11.45 -9.67
N TYR A 140 13.52 -10.99 -8.61
CA TYR A 140 13.10 -11.17 -7.23
C TYR A 140 12.68 -9.83 -6.63
N PHE A 141 11.77 -9.87 -5.66
CA PHE A 141 11.45 -8.68 -4.88
C PHE A 141 12.67 -8.25 -4.04
N VAL A 142 12.89 -6.95 -3.94
CA VAL A 142 14.02 -6.35 -3.23
C VAL A 142 13.48 -5.37 -2.17
N ARG A 143 13.31 -5.85 -0.94
CA ARG A 143 12.70 -5.06 0.15
C ARG A 143 13.63 -3.99 0.73
N TRP A 144 14.95 -4.17 0.65
CA TRP A 144 15.91 -3.24 1.25
C TRP A 144 17.09 -2.98 0.30
N PRO A 145 16.88 -2.32 -0.85
CA PRO A 145 17.89 -2.24 -1.91
C PRO A 145 19.17 -1.50 -1.52
N THR A 146 19.18 -0.81 -0.38
CA THR A 146 20.34 -0.17 0.27
C THR A 146 20.70 -0.79 1.64
N GLY A 147 19.99 -1.84 2.06
CA GLY A 147 20.08 -2.44 3.40
C GLY A 147 19.16 -1.74 4.42
N GLY A 148 18.59 -2.52 5.35
CA GLY A 148 17.52 -2.03 6.25
C GLY A 148 17.93 -0.83 7.12
N LYS A 149 19.22 -0.70 7.46
CA LYS A 149 19.75 0.43 8.26
C LYS A 149 19.83 1.75 7.49
N ASN A 150 19.79 1.72 6.16
CA ASN A 150 19.93 2.91 5.31
C ASN A 150 18.57 3.42 4.80
N MET A 151 17.46 2.92 5.35
CA MET A 151 16.11 3.32 4.94
C MET A 151 15.76 4.73 5.41
N GLU A 152 16.43 5.24 6.44
CA GLU A 152 16.27 6.61 6.95
C GLU A 152 17.03 7.64 6.11
N GLU A 153 17.96 7.19 5.25
CA GLU A 153 18.80 8.05 4.39
C GLU A 153 18.11 8.43 3.06
N ILE A 154 16.84 8.07 2.90
CA ILE A 154 16.05 8.40 1.71
C ILE A 154 15.88 9.92 1.63
N GLN A 155 16.20 10.48 0.47
CA GLN A 155 16.10 11.92 0.21
C GLN A 155 14.68 12.29 -0.22
N PHE A 156 14.12 11.56 -1.19
CA PHE A 156 12.75 11.70 -1.70
C PHE A 156 12.40 10.52 -2.62
N ALA A 157 11.18 10.50 -3.16
CA ALA A 157 10.78 9.65 -4.27
C ALA A 157 10.13 10.48 -5.38
N PHE A 158 9.93 9.89 -6.56
CA PHE A 158 9.17 10.53 -7.65
C PHE A 158 8.42 9.49 -8.50
N ARG A 159 7.32 9.89 -9.15
CA ARG A 159 6.57 9.01 -10.05
C ARG A 159 7.29 8.90 -11.40
N SER A 160 7.27 7.72 -12.01
CA SER A 160 8.02 7.48 -13.26
C SER A 160 7.51 8.34 -14.42
N GLU A 161 6.23 8.69 -14.41
CA GLU A 161 5.55 9.51 -15.41
C GLU A 161 5.88 11.00 -15.31
N ASP A 162 6.36 11.48 -14.15
CA ASP A 162 6.69 12.89 -13.94
C ASP A 162 8.09 13.25 -14.46
N VAL A 163 8.96 12.25 -14.65
CA VAL A 163 10.39 12.46 -14.89
C VAL A 163 10.89 11.57 -16.02
N GLN A 164 11.49 12.19 -17.05
CA GLN A 164 12.12 11.44 -18.13
C GLN A 164 13.38 10.70 -17.64
N PRO A 165 13.66 9.49 -18.14
CA PRO A 165 14.92 8.81 -17.87
C PRO A 165 16.13 9.69 -18.16
N HIS A 166 17.18 9.57 -17.35
CA HIS A 166 18.42 10.36 -17.45
C HIS A 166 18.27 11.87 -17.16
N THR A 167 17.14 12.31 -16.60
CA THR A 167 17.01 13.65 -16.04
C THR A 167 18.01 13.81 -14.88
N THR A 168 18.81 14.87 -14.92
CA THR A 168 19.82 15.17 -13.90
C THR A 168 19.21 15.91 -12.72
N ILE A 169 18.33 16.88 -12.96
CA ILE A 169 17.71 17.68 -11.89
C ILE A 169 16.23 17.32 -11.81
N ILE A 170 15.80 16.79 -10.67
CA ILE A 170 14.38 16.57 -10.38
C ILE A 170 13.78 17.87 -9.85
N PRO A 171 12.78 18.46 -10.54
CA PRO A 171 12.03 19.61 -10.06
C PRO A 171 11.49 19.38 -8.65
N ASN A 172 11.51 20.40 -7.79
CA ASN A 172 11.13 20.26 -6.38
C ASN A 172 9.67 19.82 -6.19
N ASP A 173 8.78 20.23 -7.09
CA ASP A 173 7.37 19.83 -7.15
C ASP A 173 7.16 18.34 -7.45
N TYR A 174 8.18 17.64 -7.99
CA TYR A 174 8.15 16.20 -8.21
C TYR A 174 8.85 15.40 -7.09
N ARG A 175 9.45 16.07 -6.11
CA ARG A 175 10.09 15.41 -4.97
C ARG A 175 9.07 15.11 -3.88
N LEU A 176 8.80 13.83 -3.68
CA LEU A 176 7.77 13.36 -2.75
C LEU A 176 8.39 12.93 -1.42
N SER A 177 7.78 13.36 -0.31
CA SER A 177 8.04 12.87 1.04
C SER A 177 7.58 11.41 1.18
N TYR A 178 7.82 10.78 2.34
CA TYR A 178 7.35 9.41 2.60
C TYR A 178 5.83 9.26 2.43
N ILE A 179 5.03 10.13 3.07
CA ILE A 179 3.57 10.09 2.97
C ILE A 179 3.12 10.36 1.53
N GLU A 180 3.65 11.42 0.91
CA GLU A 180 3.28 11.80 -0.45
C GLU A 180 3.60 10.70 -1.45
N SER A 181 4.78 10.07 -1.34
CA SER A 181 5.19 8.99 -2.23
C SER A 181 4.37 7.72 -2.03
N ARG A 182 3.98 7.39 -0.80
CA ARG A 182 3.04 6.28 -0.56
C ARG A 182 1.68 6.55 -1.22
N LYS A 183 1.14 7.77 -1.10
CA LYS A 183 -0.14 8.15 -1.69
C LYS A 183 -0.12 8.25 -3.22
N LYS A 184 0.96 8.78 -3.80
CA LYS A 184 1.07 9.04 -5.24
C LYS A 184 1.71 7.91 -6.05
N ILE A 185 2.47 7.02 -5.41
CA ILE A 185 3.14 5.88 -6.07
C ILE A 185 2.59 4.57 -5.51
N TYR A 186 2.81 4.30 -4.22
CA TYR A 186 2.58 2.96 -3.65
C TYR A 186 1.11 2.55 -3.75
N LEU A 187 0.20 3.38 -3.25
CA LEU A 187 -1.22 3.07 -3.16
C LEU A 187 -1.87 2.90 -4.54
N PRO A 188 -1.71 3.81 -5.52
CA PRO A 188 -2.28 3.64 -6.86
C PRO A 188 -1.73 2.40 -7.57
N VAL A 189 -0.41 2.17 -7.51
CA VAL A 189 0.20 1.00 -8.13
C VAL A 189 -0.31 -0.27 -7.46
N TYR A 190 -0.26 -0.36 -6.12
CA TYR A 190 -0.71 -1.55 -5.39
C TYR A 190 -2.18 -1.87 -5.68
N THR A 191 -3.06 -0.88 -5.56
CA THR A 191 -4.52 -1.09 -5.73
C THR A 191 -4.88 -1.46 -7.16
N SER A 192 -4.22 -0.86 -8.17
CA SER A 192 -4.43 -1.24 -9.57
C SER A 192 -4.05 -2.70 -9.84
N LEU A 193 -2.98 -3.19 -9.23
CA LEU A 193 -2.50 -4.56 -9.41
C LEU A 193 -3.34 -5.56 -8.63
N VAL A 194 -3.70 -5.25 -7.38
CA VAL A 194 -4.48 -6.16 -6.55
C VAL A 194 -5.88 -6.37 -7.10
N LYS A 195 -6.51 -5.31 -7.64
CA LYS A 195 -7.85 -5.37 -8.25
C LYS A 195 -7.92 -6.32 -9.46
N LYS A 196 -6.80 -6.51 -10.17
CA LYS A 196 -6.67 -7.47 -11.29
C LYS A 196 -6.53 -8.93 -10.82
N HIS A 197 -6.23 -9.18 -9.54
CA HIS A 197 -5.92 -10.52 -9.04
C HIS A 197 -7.20 -11.29 -8.66
N PRO A 198 -7.36 -12.59 -9.03
CA PRO A 198 -8.57 -13.36 -8.71
C PRO A 198 -8.92 -13.42 -7.21
N LYS A 199 -7.92 -13.62 -6.35
CA LYS A 199 -8.12 -13.59 -4.89
C LYS A 199 -8.66 -12.27 -4.33
N PHE A 200 -8.47 -11.15 -5.02
CA PHE A 200 -9.08 -9.90 -4.60
C PHE A 200 -10.60 -9.93 -4.77
N GLN A 201 -11.09 -10.55 -5.86
CA GLN A 201 -12.53 -10.71 -6.08
C GLN A 201 -13.18 -11.61 -5.02
N GLU A 202 -12.46 -12.61 -4.52
CA GLU A 202 -12.92 -13.40 -3.37
C GLU A 202 -13.14 -12.52 -2.12
N LEU A 203 -12.21 -11.61 -1.81
CA LEU A 203 -12.36 -10.68 -0.68
C LEU A 203 -13.54 -9.73 -0.85
N VAL A 204 -13.70 -9.18 -2.05
CA VAL A 204 -14.85 -8.33 -2.40
C VAL A 204 -16.17 -9.09 -2.21
N ASN A 205 -16.23 -10.35 -2.64
CA ASN A 205 -17.43 -11.17 -2.49
C ASN A 205 -17.75 -11.44 -1.02
N TYR A 206 -16.76 -11.74 -0.18
CA TYR A 206 -16.98 -11.88 1.26
C TYR A 206 -17.53 -10.59 1.87
N HIS A 207 -16.89 -9.46 1.58
CA HIS A 207 -17.33 -8.17 2.09
C HIS A 207 -18.77 -7.83 1.65
N ARG A 208 -19.10 -8.04 0.37
CA ARG A 208 -20.45 -7.81 -0.17
C ARG A 208 -21.51 -8.79 0.31
N SER A 209 -21.12 -9.97 0.79
CA SER A 209 -22.04 -10.92 1.40
C SER A 209 -22.30 -10.65 2.89
N GLY A 210 -21.77 -9.55 3.44
CA GLY A 210 -21.91 -9.21 4.86
C GLY A 210 -20.85 -9.85 5.78
N GLU A 211 -19.83 -10.51 5.23
CA GLU A 211 -18.75 -11.11 6.04
C GLU A 211 -17.78 -10.02 6.51
N ASN A 212 -17.48 -9.99 7.81
CA ASN A 212 -16.49 -9.08 8.37
C ASN A 212 -15.07 -9.59 8.09
N LEU A 213 -14.16 -8.71 7.68
CA LEU A 213 -12.78 -9.08 7.29
C LEU A 213 -11.76 -8.44 8.23
N LEU A 214 -10.81 -9.24 8.75
CA LEU A 214 -9.64 -8.76 9.48
C LEU A 214 -8.39 -8.92 8.61
N ILE A 215 -7.92 -7.84 8.00
CA ILE A 215 -6.72 -7.82 7.16
C ILE A 215 -5.48 -7.65 8.04
N ILE A 216 -4.62 -8.66 8.08
CA ILE A 216 -3.46 -8.71 8.98
C ILE A 216 -2.17 -8.53 8.20
N GLU A 217 -1.36 -7.58 8.64
CA GLU A 217 -0.05 -7.25 8.06
C GLU A 217 0.99 -6.85 9.12
N VAL A 218 2.20 -6.46 8.73
CA VAL A 218 3.27 -6.09 9.68
C VAL A 218 3.25 -4.62 10.06
N ASP A 219 2.83 -3.75 9.15
CA ASP A 219 2.80 -2.30 9.32
C ASP A 219 1.39 -1.84 9.76
N GLY A 220 0.63 -2.70 10.47
CA GLY A 220 -0.73 -2.42 10.96
C GLY A 220 -0.77 -1.46 12.17
N PRO A 221 -1.93 -1.28 12.82
CA PRO A 221 -2.08 -0.29 13.88
C PRO A 221 -1.23 -0.61 15.12
N HIS A 222 -0.55 0.42 15.64
CA HIS A 222 0.31 0.37 16.81
C HIS A 222 -0.47 0.76 18.07
N GLU A 223 -1.08 -0.22 18.76
CA GLU A 223 -1.84 -0.01 19.99
C GLU A 223 -1.02 0.68 21.09
N GLU A 224 0.28 0.42 21.14
CA GLU A 224 1.22 1.08 22.05
C GLU A 224 1.29 2.61 21.84
N SER A 225 0.80 3.10 20.70
CA SER A 225 0.73 4.52 20.34
C SER A 225 -0.66 5.11 20.41
N LEU A 226 -1.65 4.40 20.94
CA LEU A 226 -3.00 4.94 21.16
C LEU A 226 -2.99 6.27 21.94
N PRO A 227 -2.21 6.46 23.04
CA PRO A 227 -2.15 7.75 23.73
C PRO A 227 -1.69 8.91 22.84
N TYR A 228 -0.79 8.65 21.89
CA TYR A 228 -0.36 9.64 20.92
C TYR A 228 -1.50 10.03 19.98
N TYR A 229 -2.23 9.06 19.45
CA TYR A 229 -3.35 9.33 18.54
C TYR A 229 -4.48 10.08 19.24
N LYS A 230 -4.83 9.70 20.49
CA LYS A 230 -5.81 10.43 21.30
C LYS A 230 -5.42 11.90 21.46
N ASN A 231 -4.16 12.17 21.81
CA ASN A 231 -3.70 13.55 22.03
C ASN A 231 -3.61 14.37 20.74
N LYS A 232 -3.21 13.76 19.62
CA LYS A 232 -3.00 14.47 18.34
C LYS A 232 -4.28 14.66 17.53
N TYR A 233 -5.20 13.69 17.58
CA TYR A 233 -6.38 13.60 16.71
C TYR A 233 -7.71 13.52 17.45
N ASP A 234 -7.72 13.55 18.79
CA ASP A 234 -8.93 13.46 19.62
C ASP A 234 -9.78 12.20 19.34
N VAL A 235 -9.11 11.09 19.03
CA VAL A 235 -9.77 9.79 18.82
C VAL A 235 -10.17 9.17 20.17
N ASN A 236 -11.16 8.27 20.12
CA ASN A 236 -11.66 7.58 21.31
C ASN A 236 -10.70 6.46 21.80
N ASP A 237 -11.03 5.88 22.96
CA ASP A 237 -10.28 4.74 23.55
C ASP A 237 -10.35 3.46 22.71
N THR A 238 -11.30 3.37 21.78
CA THR A 238 -11.52 2.20 20.92
C THR A 238 -10.95 2.38 19.52
N PHE A 239 -10.15 3.44 19.29
CA PHE A 239 -9.55 3.72 18.00
C PHE A 239 -8.64 2.57 17.55
N ILE A 240 -7.82 2.06 18.45
CA ILE A 240 -7.04 0.83 18.26
C ILE A 240 -7.32 -0.08 19.46
N GLU A 241 -7.75 -1.30 19.19
CA GLU A 241 -8.04 -2.31 20.22
C GLU A 241 -7.49 -3.67 19.78
N ASN A 242 -6.78 -4.34 20.69
CA ASN A 242 -6.21 -5.67 20.44
C ASN A 242 -5.36 -5.70 19.15
N HIS A 243 -4.55 -4.67 18.96
CA HIS A 243 -3.72 -4.45 17.77
C HIS A 243 -4.50 -4.44 16.45
N THR A 244 -5.77 -4.01 16.49
CA THR A 244 -6.63 -3.83 15.32
C THR A 244 -7.33 -2.48 15.31
N MET A 245 -7.73 -2.02 14.14
CA MET A 245 -8.47 -0.76 13.94
C MET A 245 -9.61 -0.99 12.96
N LEU A 246 -10.80 -0.47 13.27
CA LEU A 246 -11.93 -0.44 12.32
C LEU A 246 -11.59 0.48 11.14
N MET A 247 -11.77 -0.02 9.92
CA MET A 247 -11.46 0.68 8.70
C MET A 247 -12.61 1.61 8.29
N THR A 248 -12.73 2.74 8.97
CA THR A 248 -13.58 3.85 8.54
C THR A 248 -12.77 4.84 7.68
N LEU A 249 -13.47 5.69 6.90
CA LEU A 249 -12.82 6.75 6.14
C LEU A 249 -11.99 7.68 7.04
N GLU A 250 -12.53 8.03 8.21
CA GLU A 250 -11.88 8.89 9.19
C GLU A 250 -10.63 8.23 9.77
N ASN A 251 -10.75 6.99 10.27
CA ASN A 251 -9.63 6.28 10.86
C ASN A 251 -8.50 6.07 9.86
N ASN A 252 -8.84 5.71 8.63
CA ASN A 252 -7.85 5.53 7.59
C ASN A 252 -7.17 6.84 7.21
N LYS A 253 -7.91 7.95 7.09
CA LYS A 253 -7.34 9.28 6.82
C LYS A 253 -6.30 9.66 7.88
N ILE A 254 -6.52 9.34 9.14
CA ILE A 254 -5.52 9.54 10.20
C ILE A 254 -4.28 8.68 9.91
N MET A 255 -4.45 7.37 9.73
CA MET A 255 -3.32 6.45 9.62
C MET A 255 -2.44 6.68 8.38
N ILE A 256 -3.02 7.06 7.24
CA ILE A 256 -2.24 7.26 6.00
C ILE A 256 -1.55 8.63 5.93
N ASN A 257 -1.97 9.59 6.75
CA ASN A 257 -1.40 10.94 6.81
C ASN A 257 -0.48 11.17 8.02
N ASP A 258 -0.41 10.22 8.94
CA ASP A 258 0.45 10.31 10.11
C ASP A 258 1.82 9.68 9.82
N ASP A 259 2.89 10.37 10.23
CA ASP A 259 4.28 9.96 10.02
C ASP A 259 4.90 9.25 11.23
N LYS A 260 4.12 9.02 12.31
CA LYS A 260 4.63 8.35 13.52
C LYS A 260 5.07 6.91 13.23
N HIS A 261 4.28 6.22 12.43
CA HIS A 261 4.50 4.82 12.04
C HIS A 261 4.34 4.66 10.53
N PRO A 262 5.13 3.78 9.89
CA PRO A 262 4.89 3.43 8.51
C PRO A 262 3.53 2.72 8.38
N TRP A 263 2.76 3.04 7.35
CA TRP A 263 1.60 2.25 6.94
C TRP A 263 1.92 1.41 5.69
N GLY A 264 1.36 0.20 5.62
CA GLY A 264 1.68 -0.80 4.61
C GLY A 264 0.53 -1.15 3.66
N HIS A 265 0.67 -2.31 3.00
CA HIS A 265 -0.31 -2.83 2.05
C HIS A 265 -1.60 -3.31 2.71
N GLY A 266 -1.63 -3.55 4.02
CA GLY A 266 -2.87 -3.96 4.70
C GLY A 266 -3.93 -2.85 4.65
N TYR A 267 -3.52 -1.60 4.93
CA TYR A 267 -4.37 -0.43 4.74
C TYR A 267 -4.78 -0.24 3.29
N ALA A 268 -3.83 -0.38 2.35
CA ALA A 268 -4.10 -0.26 0.92
C ALA A 268 -5.11 -1.30 0.42
N LEU A 269 -5.01 -2.55 0.89
CA LEU A 269 -5.95 -3.60 0.56
C LEU A 269 -7.33 -3.34 1.17
N ALA A 270 -7.37 -2.93 2.44
CA ALA A 270 -8.62 -2.60 3.12
C ALA A 270 -9.38 -1.49 2.38
N MET A 271 -8.68 -0.42 1.98
CA MET A 271 -9.23 0.64 1.13
C MET A 271 -9.74 0.09 -0.21
N ALA A 272 -8.96 -0.76 -0.87
CA ALA A 272 -9.35 -1.29 -2.17
C ALA A 272 -10.62 -2.15 -2.10
N VAL A 273 -10.78 -2.96 -1.04
CA VAL A 273 -11.96 -3.81 -0.82
C VAL A 273 -13.16 -2.96 -0.44
N ALA A 274 -13.01 -2.02 0.50
CA ALA A 274 -14.10 -1.13 0.93
C ALA A 274 -14.62 -0.22 -0.20
N ASN A 275 -13.72 0.23 -1.08
CA ASN A 275 -14.00 1.21 -2.13
C ASN A 275 -14.12 0.56 -3.53
N VAL A 276 -14.68 -0.66 -3.61
CA VAL A 276 -14.83 -1.35 -4.89
C VAL A 276 -15.89 -0.69 -5.79
N ASP A 277 -16.88 -0.03 -5.20
CA ASP A 277 -18.03 0.58 -5.90
C ASP A 277 -17.99 2.12 -5.95
N GLU A 278 -17.00 2.75 -5.32
CA GLU A 278 -16.93 4.21 -5.15
C GLU A 278 -15.70 4.82 -5.85
N ASN A 279 -15.89 5.96 -6.51
CA ASN A 279 -14.83 6.70 -7.18
C ASN A 279 -14.01 7.50 -6.15
N GLU A 280 -12.84 6.95 -5.76
CA GLU A 280 -11.64 7.65 -5.25
C GLU A 280 -11.74 8.60 -4.03
N GLN A 281 -12.69 8.45 -3.10
CA GLN A 281 -12.80 9.36 -1.94
C GLN A 281 -11.74 9.17 -0.82
N TRP A 282 -10.80 8.22 -0.98
CA TRP A 282 -9.96 7.71 0.12
C TRP A 282 -8.53 8.27 0.16
N ILE A 283 -8.13 9.12 -0.79
CA ILE A 283 -6.75 9.65 -0.91
C ILE A 283 -6.65 11.09 -0.43
#